data_AF-A0A2N2E7J1-F1
#
_entry.id   AF-A0A2N2E7J1-F1
#
_cell.length_a   1.000
_cell.length_b   1.000
_cell.length_c   1.000
_cell.angle_alpha   90.00
_cell.angle_beta   90.00
_cell.angle_gamma   90.00
#
_symmetry.space_group_name_H-M   'P 1'
#
loop_
_entity.id
_entity.type
_entity.pdbx_description
1 polymer ?
#
loop_
_entity_poly.entity_id
_entity_poly.type
_entity_poly.pdbx_seq_one_letter_code
_entity_poly.pdbx_strand_id
1 'polypeptide(L)'
;MNSHMRLLKITSIFVILTFLFMMGLVPNRDVTPGKTLNPLDPNTRSGGTVPKTAGRIYEKKISLKERATEKSRSLRSGMTAAKGKLSTDLLQLIDDRFLFSSMSIEKLKEDMIKKKQMVRSGSKVRGVKAISSDAVYVYIQLGRGQDPTIVNPYVANVANTDRNNGLVVAWVEPSKLESLASMSAVKSIRTVEPPRHKMGLAYSEGDYQLYASELRNRLGYAGAGVKIGVISDGVDTWTWARDRGELPVNLHVLRSAYTLGGDEGTAMLEIIHDLAPAAELYFHDCGNDILEFNAAIDALVAAGCNVIVDDIGWPCEPFFADGVVAQHVSNVISTNQIIYVSAAGNDAQIHYQGDFYQDIAYPGYHDFSQGQSGTPDLYALVPDGGTIKGVLQWNDPLLGSSNDYCVRLF
;
A
#
# COMPACT_ATOMS: atom_id res chain seq x y z
N MET A 1 2.87 -6.59 14.78
CA MET A 1 3.18 -6.87 13.35
C MET A 1 2.00 -6.38 12.52
N ASN A 2 1.88 -5.07 12.32
CA ASN A 2 2.37 -4.27 11.19
C ASN A 2 1.49 -4.38 9.93
N SER A 3 0.38 -3.64 9.96
CA SER A 3 -0.51 -3.29 8.84
C SER A 3 0.19 -2.56 7.69
N HIS A 4 1.45 -2.13 7.87
CA HIS A 4 2.30 -1.62 6.79
C HIS A 4 2.87 -2.69 5.86
N MET A 5 2.96 -3.95 6.31
CA MET A 5 3.47 -5.05 5.48
C MET A 5 2.42 -5.58 4.50
N ARG A 6 1.12 -5.42 4.82
CA ARG A 6 0.01 -5.77 3.92
C ARG A 6 -0.07 -4.89 2.67
N LEU A 7 0.49 -3.68 2.72
CA LEU A 7 0.36 -2.69 1.63
C LEU A 7 1.38 -2.89 0.50
N LEU A 8 2.52 -3.55 0.74
CA LEU A 8 3.57 -3.75 -0.27
C LEU A 8 3.32 -4.99 -1.15
N LYS A 9 2.76 -6.07 -0.59
CA LYS A 9 2.48 -7.32 -1.31
C LYS A 9 1.55 -7.14 -2.53
N ILE A 10 0.67 -6.15 -2.43
CA ILE A 10 -0.44 -5.91 -3.34
C ILE A 10 0.00 -5.13 -4.59
N THR A 11 1.09 -4.37 -4.52
CA THR A 11 1.54 -3.45 -5.59
C THR A 11 1.91 -4.13 -6.92
N SER A 12 2.27 -5.41 -6.92
CA SER A 12 2.71 -6.14 -8.13
C SER A 12 1.54 -6.73 -8.94
N ILE A 13 0.47 -7.18 -8.28
CA ILE A 13 -0.79 -7.61 -8.93
C ILE A 13 -1.51 -6.39 -9.59
N PHE A 14 -1.25 -5.19 -9.06
CA PHE A 14 -1.86 -3.92 -9.46
C PHE A 14 -1.53 -3.43 -10.87
N VAL A 15 -0.36 -3.77 -11.42
CA VAL A 15 0.05 -3.31 -12.76
C VAL A 15 -0.62 -4.14 -13.87
N ILE A 16 -0.90 -5.43 -13.61
CA ILE A 16 -1.39 -6.36 -14.62
C ILE A 16 -2.90 -6.20 -14.87
N LEU A 17 -3.71 -6.07 -13.80
CA LEU A 17 -5.17 -5.83 -13.92
C LEU A 17 -5.49 -4.53 -14.70
N THR A 18 -4.63 -3.51 -14.60
CA THR A 18 -4.78 -2.24 -15.33
C THR A 18 -4.53 -2.39 -16.83
N PHE A 19 -3.58 -3.26 -17.23
CA PHE A 19 -3.29 -3.53 -18.64
C PHE A 19 -4.43 -4.30 -19.33
N LEU A 20 -5.08 -5.19 -18.60
CA LEU A 20 -6.17 -6.03 -19.10
C LEU A 20 -7.48 -5.26 -19.35
N PHE A 21 -7.79 -4.28 -18.49
CA PHE A 21 -8.96 -3.42 -18.69
C PHE A 21 -8.81 -2.45 -19.89
N MET A 22 -7.59 -2.12 -20.32
CA MET A 22 -7.36 -1.28 -21.49
C MET A 22 -7.40 -2.03 -22.83
N MET A 23 -7.18 -3.35 -22.86
CA MET A 23 -7.13 -4.13 -24.12
C MET A 23 -8.46 -4.82 -24.50
N GLY A 24 -9.45 -4.85 -23.62
CA GLY A 24 -10.67 -5.65 -23.79
C GLY A 24 -11.74 -5.15 -24.77
N LEU A 25 -11.56 -4.05 -25.51
CA LEU A 25 -12.62 -3.50 -26.38
C LEU A 25 -12.12 -2.92 -27.71
N VAL A 26 -11.53 -3.75 -28.55
CA VAL A 26 -11.58 -3.53 -30.00
C VAL A 26 -12.39 -4.67 -30.62
N PRO A 27 -13.61 -4.41 -31.14
CA PRO A 27 -14.37 -5.42 -31.87
C PRO A 27 -13.61 -5.83 -33.13
N ASN A 28 -13.40 -7.14 -33.30
CA ASN A 28 -12.91 -7.76 -34.52
C ASN A 28 -13.74 -7.29 -35.73
N ARG A 29 -13.11 -6.58 -36.67
CA ARG A 29 -13.62 -6.45 -38.04
C ARG A 29 -12.60 -7.08 -38.98
N ASP A 30 -13.06 -8.12 -39.65
CA ASP A 30 -12.54 -8.83 -40.81
C ASP A 30 -11.18 -8.36 -41.36
N VAL A 31 -10.17 -9.22 -41.23
CA VAL A 31 -8.92 -9.11 -41.99
C VAL A 31 -8.70 -10.40 -42.77
N THR A 32 -8.86 -10.30 -44.09
CA THR A 32 -8.41 -11.29 -45.07
C THR A 32 -6.87 -11.38 -45.07
N PRO A 33 -6.27 -12.55 -45.34
CA PRO A 33 -4.83 -12.74 -45.18
C PRO A 33 -4.08 -12.15 -46.38
N GLY A 34 -3.16 -11.23 -46.13
CA GLY A 34 -2.18 -10.80 -47.12
C GLY A 34 -1.85 -9.31 -47.06
N LYS A 35 -1.01 -8.92 -46.10
CA LYS A 35 -0.08 -7.77 -46.20
C LYS A 35 0.88 -7.80 -45.02
N THR A 36 2.16 -7.91 -45.34
CA THR A 36 3.29 -7.78 -44.41
C THR A 36 3.29 -6.37 -43.80
N LEU A 37 3.37 -6.28 -42.47
CA LEU A 37 3.50 -5.01 -41.73
C LEU A 37 4.99 -4.62 -41.67
N ASN A 38 5.33 -3.46 -42.22
CA ASN A 38 6.58 -2.78 -41.94
C ASN A 38 6.47 -1.97 -40.63
N PRO A 39 7.57 -1.79 -39.87
CA PRO A 39 7.57 -1.09 -38.59
C PRO A 39 7.24 0.42 -38.76
N LEU A 40 6.42 0.94 -37.83
CA LEU A 40 5.96 2.32 -37.80
C LEU A 40 7.01 3.29 -37.23
N ASP A 41 7.17 4.42 -37.92
CA ASP A 41 8.03 5.58 -37.62
C ASP A 41 7.50 6.40 -36.42
N PRO A 42 8.34 6.73 -35.41
CA PRO A 42 7.91 7.31 -34.13
C PRO A 42 7.42 8.79 -34.13
N ASN A 43 7.15 9.43 -35.28
CA ASN A 43 6.94 10.89 -35.32
C ASN A 43 5.56 11.42 -35.79
N THR A 44 4.47 10.66 -35.69
CA THR A 44 3.13 11.19 -36.02
C THR A 44 2.26 11.47 -34.78
N ARG A 45 2.11 12.75 -34.42
CA ARG A 45 1.08 13.26 -33.49
C ARG A 45 -0.25 13.44 -34.22
N SER A 46 -1.34 12.85 -33.72
CA SER A 46 -2.71 13.25 -34.07
C SER A 46 -3.47 13.66 -32.80
N GLY A 47 -4.11 14.83 -32.86
CA GLY A 47 -4.80 15.46 -31.74
C GLY A 47 -6.25 15.03 -31.59
N GLY A 48 -6.68 14.82 -30.35
CA GLY A 48 -8.08 14.71 -29.94
C GLY A 48 -8.39 15.71 -28.83
N THR A 49 -9.44 16.51 -29.01
CA THR A 49 -9.86 17.60 -28.12
C THR A 49 -10.67 17.12 -26.91
N VAL A 50 -10.21 17.48 -25.71
CA VAL A 50 -10.93 17.27 -24.42
C VAL A 50 -12.03 18.35 -24.25
N PRO A 51 -13.21 18.04 -23.67
CA PRO A 51 -14.28 19.03 -23.46
C PRO A 51 -13.84 20.16 -22.51
N LYS A 52 -13.86 21.41 -23.01
CA LYS A 52 -13.34 22.63 -22.36
C LYS A 52 -13.97 22.99 -20.99
N THR A 53 -15.07 22.36 -20.60
CA THR A 53 -15.83 22.70 -19.38
C THR A 53 -15.29 22.04 -18.12
N ALA A 54 -14.79 20.80 -18.22
CA ALA A 54 -14.18 20.07 -17.09
C ALA A 54 -12.81 20.67 -16.72
N GLY A 55 -12.02 21.07 -17.73
CA GLY A 55 -10.75 21.77 -17.54
C GLY A 55 -10.90 23.04 -16.70
N ARG A 56 -11.92 23.87 -16.95
CA ARG A 56 -12.15 25.10 -16.19
C ARG A 56 -12.48 24.88 -14.71
N ILE A 57 -13.18 23.80 -14.35
CA ILE A 57 -13.51 23.50 -12.94
C ILE A 57 -12.29 22.96 -12.20
N TYR A 58 -11.50 22.10 -12.85
CA TYR A 58 -10.25 21.57 -12.31
C TYR A 58 -9.19 22.66 -12.14
N GLU A 59 -8.98 23.50 -13.17
CA GLU A 59 -8.10 24.67 -13.12
C GLU A 59 -8.51 25.64 -12.02
N LYS A 60 -9.81 25.87 -11.80
CA LYS A 60 -10.31 26.73 -10.72
C LYS A 60 -10.02 26.16 -9.32
N LYS A 61 -10.15 24.83 -9.12
CA LYS A 61 -9.83 24.18 -7.84
C LYS A 61 -8.33 24.14 -7.55
N ILE A 62 -7.50 23.90 -8.58
CA ILE A 62 -6.04 23.94 -8.49
C ILE A 62 -5.58 25.37 -8.19
N SER A 63 -6.10 26.36 -8.92
CA SER A 63 -5.83 27.79 -8.70
C SER A 63 -6.19 28.25 -7.28
N LEU A 64 -7.30 27.78 -6.71
CA LEU A 64 -7.68 28.09 -5.33
C LEU A 64 -6.72 27.48 -4.29
N LYS A 65 -6.28 26.23 -4.49
CA LYS A 65 -5.27 25.58 -3.62
C LYS A 65 -3.90 26.25 -3.73
N GLU A 66 -3.48 26.61 -4.94
CA GLU A 66 -2.20 27.29 -5.19
C GLU A 66 -2.20 28.69 -4.57
N ARG A 67 -3.26 29.48 -4.78
CA ARG A 67 -3.42 30.80 -4.14
C ARG A 67 -3.47 30.72 -2.61
N ALA A 68 -4.12 29.71 -2.06
CA ALA A 68 -4.16 29.45 -0.62
C ALA A 68 -2.76 29.12 -0.07
N THR A 69 -1.99 28.31 -0.81
CA THR A 69 -0.61 27.91 -0.46
C THR A 69 0.36 29.09 -0.58
N GLU A 70 0.23 29.89 -1.63
CA GLU A 70 1.03 31.07 -1.89
C GLU A 70 0.74 32.20 -0.89
N LYS A 71 -0.54 32.42 -0.54
CA LYS A 71 -0.95 33.30 0.58
C LYS A 71 -0.32 32.86 1.89
N SER A 72 -0.35 31.55 2.21
CA SER A 72 0.29 31.02 3.41
C SER A 72 1.82 31.20 3.40
N ARG A 73 2.48 31.07 2.25
CA ARG A 73 3.93 31.28 2.11
C ARG A 73 4.31 32.75 2.25
N SER A 74 3.56 33.65 1.62
CA SER A 74 3.75 35.10 1.72
C SER A 74 3.50 35.63 3.13
N LEU A 75 2.47 35.12 3.84
CA LEU A 75 2.24 35.48 5.24
C LEU A 75 3.36 34.97 6.16
N ARG A 76 4.01 33.84 5.83
CA ARG A 76 5.11 33.26 6.60
C ARG A 76 6.42 34.06 6.53
N SER A 77 6.67 34.82 5.47
CA SER A 77 7.90 35.62 5.34
C SER A 77 7.94 36.86 6.23
N GLY A 78 6.79 37.32 6.75
CA GLY A 78 6.66 38.47 7.65
C GLY A 78 6.43 38.13 9.13
N MET A 79 6.64 36.88 9.55
CA MET A 79 6.34 36.41 10.91
C MET A 79 7.52 36.54 11.86
N THR A 80 7.21 36.62 13.16
CA THR A 80 8.22 36.44 14.22
C THR A 80 8.78 35.01 14.18
N ALA A 81 10.04 34.85 14.61
CA ALA A 81 10.68 33.54 14.70
C ALA A 81 9.90 32.55 15.59
N ALA A 82 9.17 33.07 16.59
CA ALA A 82 8.27 32.28 17.44
C ALA A 82 7.12 31.68 16.63
N LYS A 83 6.35 32.50 15.90
CA LYS A 83 5.24 32.00 15.09
C LYS A 83 5.71 31.08 13.96
N GLY A 84 6.95 31.22 13.48
CA GLY A 84 7.57 30.30 12.52
C GLY A 84 7.68 28.84 13.01
N LYS A 85 7.64 28.60 14.32
CA LYS A 85 7.70 27.25 14.92
C LYS A 85 6.34 26.55 14.99
N LEU A 86 5.25 27.24 14.70
CA LEU A 86 3.89 26.70 14.74
C LEU A 86 3.48 26.09 13.39
N SER A 87 2.78 24.95 13.42
CA SER A 87 2.11 24.40 12.25
C SER A 87 0.99 25.33 11.75
N THR A 88 0.62 25.22 10.47
CA THR A 88 -0.30 26.17 9.81
C THR A 88 -1.68 26.22 10.45
N ASP A 89 -2.20 25.09 10.91
CA ASP A 89 -3.45 24.97 11.64
C ASP A 89 -3.41 25.65 13.03
N LEU A 90 -2.29 25.57 13.74
CA LEU A 90 -2.09 26.31 14.99
C LEU A 90 -2.01 27.82 14.74
N LEU A 91 -1.41 28.24 13.62
CA LEU A 91 -1.41 29.66 13.21
C LEU A 91 -2.82 30.15 12.88
N GLN A 92 -3.64 29.31 12.23
CA GLN A 92 -5.04 29.61 11.97
C GLN A 92 -5.87 29.77 13.24
N LEU A 93 -5.49 29.11 14.34
CA LEU A 93 -6.16 29.25 15.63
C LEU A 93 -5.86 30.57 16.36
N ILE A 94 -4.73 31.20 16.08
CA ILE A 94 -4.24 32.38 16.85
C ILE A 94 -4.12 33.65 16.00
N ASP A 95 -4.25 33.54 14.68
CA ASP A 95 -4.04 34.63 13.74
C ASP A 95 -4.97 34.50 12.53
N ASP A 96 -6.05 35.28 12.56
CA ASP A 96 -7.12 35.24 11.55
C ASP A 96 -6.64 35.49 10.11
N ARG A 97 -5.45 36.08 9.93
CA ARG A 97 -4.86 36.30 8.59
C ARG A 97 -4.57 34.97 7.89
N PHE A 98 -4.32 33.90 8.65
CA PHE A 98 -4.10 32.55 8.15
C PHE A 98 -5.39 31.79 7.85
N LEU A 99 -6.55 32.28 8.31
CA LEU A 99 -7.84 31.69 7.96
C LEU A 99 -8.12 31.84 6.46
N PHE A 100 -8.74 30.81 5.89
CA PHE A 100 -9.25 30.88 4.53
C PHE A 100 -10.48 31.80 4.50
N SER A 101 -10.66 32.55 3.42
CA SER A 101 -11.74 33.54 3.29
C SER A 101 -13.15 32.97 3.44
N SER A 102 -13.31 31.66 3.32
CA SER A 102 -14.56 30.92 3.49
C SER A 102 -14.70 30.19 4.84
N MET A 103 -13.78 30.40 5.79
CA MET A 103 -13.72 29.65 7.05
C MET A 103 -13.72 30.60 8.26
N SER A 104 -14.58 30.33 9.24
CA SER A 104 -14.57 31.02 10.53
C SER A 104 -13.69 30.29 11.55
N ILE A 105 -13.19 31.02 12.56
CA ILE A 105 -12.43 30.43 13.67
C ILE A 105 -13.24 29.36 14.42
N GLU A 106 -14.55 29.56 14.60
CA GLU A 106 -15.41 28.57 15.25
C GLU A 106 -15.57 27.31 14.41
N LYS A 107 -15.67 27.45 13.08
CA LYS A 107 -15.71 26.30 12.17
C LYS A 107 -14.40 25.49 12.21
N LEU A 108 -13.25 26.16 12.30
CA LEU A 108 -11.96 25.52 12.48
C LEU A 108 -11.90 24.74 13.80
N LYS A 109 -12.31 25.35 14.91
CA LYS A 109 -12.36 24.70 16.23
C LYS A 109 -13.26 23.47 16.21
N GLU A 110 -14.44 23.56 15.61
CA GLU A 110 -15.33 22.40 15.44
C GLU A 110 -14.68 21.25 14.68
N ASP A 111 -13.98 21.56 13.58
CA ASP A 111 -13.31 20.55 12.76
C ASP A 111 -12.13 19.90 13.52
N MET A 112 -11.39 20.68 14.31
CA MET A 112 -10.33 20.17 15.19
C MET A 112 -10.90 19.32 16.35
N ILE A 113 -12.04 19.70 16.94
CA ILE A 113 -12.73 18.89 17.95
C ILE A 113 -13.19 17.55 17.35
N LYS A 114 -13.78 17.56 16.15
CA LYS A 114 -14.18 16.32 15.44
C LYS A 114 -12.99 15.40 15.19
N LYS A 115 -11.83 15.97 14.86
CA LYS A 115 -10.57 15.24 14.68
C LYS A 115 -9.89 14.87 16.01
N LYS A 116 -10.48 15.16 17.17
CA LYS A 116 -9.90 14.94 18.50
C LYS A 116 -8.57 15.68 18.71
N GLN A 117 -8.37 16.77 17.98
CA GLN A 117 -7.19 17.64 18.04
C GLN A 117 -7.37 18.79 19.03
N MET A 118 -8.61 19.06 19.46
CA MET A 118 -8.94 20.13 20.38
C MET A 118 -10.10 19.70 21.29
N VAL A 119 -10.17 20.29 22.49
CA VAL A 119 -11.31 20.16 23.40
C VAL A 119 -11.81 21.52 23.86
N ARG A 120 -13.09 21.58 24.23
CA ARG A 120 -13.68 22.77 24.86
C ARG A 120 -13.44 22.77 26.36
N SER A 121 -13.46 23.96 26.96
CA SER A 121 -13.48 24.10 28.43
C SER A 121 -14.47 23.14 29.10
N GLY A 122 -14.02 22.46 30.16
CA GLY A 122 -14.86 21.52 30.93
C GLY A 122 -14.93 20.10 30.36
N SER A 123 -14.29 19.82 29.23
CA SER A 123 -14.27 18.48 28.62
C SER A 123 -13.50 17.48 29.49
N LYS A 124 -14.06 16.29 29.69
CA LYS A 124 -13.38 15.16 30.36
C LYS A 124 -12.59 14.35 29.34
N VAL A 125 -11.26 14.37 29.43
CA VAL A 125 -10.36 13.55 28.62
C VAL A 125 -9.75 12.47 29.50
N ARG A 126 -9.76 11.22 29.04
CA ARG A 126 -9.24 10.07 29.80
C ARG A 126 -7.76 10.28 30.13
N GLY A 127 -7.40 10.20 31.41
CA GLY A 127 -6.02 10.36 31.88
C GLY A 127 -5.52 11.81 31.98
N VAL A 128 -6.39 12.80 31.75
CA VAL A 128 -6.05 14.22 31.76
C VAL A 128 -6.85 14.92 32.87
N LYS A 129 -6.19 15.78 33.67
CA LYS A 129 -6.90 16.63 34.64
C LYS A 129 -7.86 17.56 33.89
N ALA A 130 -9.01 17.89 34.50
CA ALA A 130 -10.01 18.74 33.88
C ALA A 130 -9.38 20.03 33.33
N ILE A 131 -9.54 20.27 32.03
CA ILE A 131 -9.02 21.46 31.36
C ILE A 131 -10.08 22.56 31.49
N SER A 132 -9.72 23.66 32.15
CA SER A 132 -10.62 24.79 32.46
C SER A 132 -10.88 25.73 31.27
N SER A 133 -10.30 25.45 30.11
CA SER A 133 -10.26 26.30 28.92
C SER A 133 -10.28 25.47 27.64
N ASP A 134 -10.53 26.13 26.51
CA ASP A 134 -10.34 25.53 25.19
C ASP A 134 -8.85 25.20 25.01
N ALA A 135 -8.52 23.95 24.69
CA ALA A 135 -7.14 23.51 24.56
C ALA A 135 -6.94 22.62 23.33
N VAL A 136 -5.81 22.83 22.63
CA VAL A 136 -5.37 22.05 21.48
C VAL A 136 -4.32 21.02 21.91
N TYR A 137 -4.38 19.83 21.32
CA TYR A 137 -3.47 18.73 21.58
C TYR A 137 -2.27 18.80 20.65
N VAL A 138 -1.06 18.94 21.20
CA VAL A 138 0.15 19.25 20.42
C VAL A 138 1.35 18.37 20.78
N TYR A 139 2.18 18.11 19.76
CA TYR A 139 3.58 17.72 19.90
C TYR A 139 4.44 18.98 20.01
N ILE A 140 5.24 19.06 21.06
CA ILE A 140 6.24 20.10 21.31
C ILE A 140 7.61 19.45 21.15
N GLN A 141 8.35 19.86 20.12
CA GLN A 141 9.72 19.41 19.90
C GLN A 141 10.67 20.36 20.64
N LEU A 142 11.36 19.85 21.64
CA LEU A 142 12.46 20.51 22.33
C LEU A 142 13.80 20.15 21.67
N GLY A 143 14.85 20.92 21.99
CA GLY A 143 16.23 20.48 21.73
C GLY A 143 16.55 19.17 22.45
N ARG A 144 17.40 18.32 21.86
CA ARG A 144 17.84 17.07 22.50
C ARG A 144 18.44 17.34 23.88
N GLY A 145 18.10 16.52 24.87
CA GLY A 145 18.60 16.62 26.25
C GLY A 145 17.96 17.72 27.11
N GLN A 146 17.03 18.52 26.57
CA GLN A 146 16.29 19.50 27.35
C GLN A 146 15.35 18.82 28.36
N ASP A 147 15.14 19.45 29.51
CA ASP A 147 14.17 18.98 30.50
C ASP A 147 12.73 19.24 30.01
N PRO A 148 11.89 18.21 29.83
CA PRO A 148 10.52 18.38 29.36
C PRO A 148 9.65 19.21 30.31
N THR A 149 10.01 19.33 31.60
CA THR A 149 9.24 20.11 32.58
C THR A 149 9.27 21.61 32.31
N ILE A 150 10.18 22.10 31.46
CA ILE A 150 10.31 23.52 31.12
C ILE A 150 9.04 24.10 30.49
N VAL A 151 8.20 23.27 29.87
CA VAL A 151 6.95 23.71 29.22
C VAL A 151 5.77 23.81 30.19
N ASN A 152 5.88 23.28 31.41
CA ASN A 152 4.78 23.21 32.39
C ASN A 152 4.06 24.55 32.63
N PRO A 153 4.72 25.72 32.67
CA PRO A 153 4.02 27.00 32.85
C PRO A 153 3.10 27.41 31.69
N TYR A 154 3.24 26.77 30.53
CA TYR A 154 2.57 27.15 29.28
C TYR A 154 1.56 26.12 28.80
N VAL A 155 1.52 24.95 29.43
CA VAL A 155 0.63 23.85 29.04
C VAL A 155 -0.42 23.62 30.12
N ALA A 156 -1.66 23.40 29.71
CA ALA A 156 -2.74 23.08 30.64
C ALA A 156 -2.56 21.68 31.26
N ASN A 157 -2.00 20.75 30.47
CA ASN A 157 -1.70 19.40 30.92
C ASN A 157 -0.63 18.75 30.03
N VAL A 158 0.33 18.04 30.63
CA VAL A 158 1.26 17.16 29.92
C VAL A 158 0.66 15.76 29.87
N ALA A 159 0.50 15.23 28.65
CA ALA A 159 -0.03 13.89 28.41
C ALA A 159 1.08 12.82 28.35
N ASN A 160 2.23 13.14 27.73
CA ASN A 160 3.37 12.22 27.65
C ASN A 160 4.68 12.99 27.37
N THR A 161 5.83 12.38 27.68
CA THR A 161 7.15 12.94 27.44
C THR A 161 8.15 11.86 26.99
N ASP A 162 8.98 12.19 26.01
CA ASP A 162 10.14 11.41 25.60
C ASP A 162 11.38 12.32 25.67
N ARG A 163 12.12 12.17 26.78
CA ARG A 163 13.32 12.98 27.05
C ARG A 163 14.44 12.70 26.04
N ASN A 164 14.56 11.46 25.57
CA ASN A 164 15.65 11.05 24.67
C ASN A 164 15.50 11.70 23.30
N ASN A 165 14.25 11.81 22.82
CA ASN A 165 13.94 12.45 21.55
C ASN A 165 13.51 13.92 21.69
N GLY A 166 13.48 14.46 22.90
CA GLY A 166 13.07 15.84 23.19
C GLY A 166 11.63 16.12 22.77
N LEU A 167 10.72 15.17 22.94
CA LEU A 167 9.32 15.28 22.51
C LEU A 167 8.41 15.39 23.74
N VAL A 168 7.54 16.39 23.77
CA VAL A 168 6.48 16.52 24.77
C VAL A 168 5.13 16.50 24.07
N VAL A 169 4.18 15.74 24.60
CA VAL A 169 2.79 15.70 24.14
C VAL A 169 1.93 16.37 25.21
N ALA A 170 1.23 17.44 24.86
CA ALA A 170 0.53 18.27 25.84
C ALA A 170 -0.74 18.92 25.28
N TRP A 171 -1.61 19.33 26.19
CA TRP A 171 -2.76 20.19 25.92
C TRP A 171 -2.37 21.64 26.21
N VAL A 172 -2.57 22.52 25.22
CA VAL A 172 -2.14 23.93 25.28
C VAL A 172 -3.30 24.83 24.92
N GLU A 173 -3.51 25.89 25.71
CA GLU A 173 -4.48 26.92 25.36
C GLU A 173 -4.01 27.68 24.11
N PRO A 174 -4.87 27.95 23.11
CA PRO A 174 -4.46 28.68 21.91
C PRO A 174 -3.72 30.00 22.22
N SER A 175 -4.16 30.73 23.25
CA SER A 175 -3.53 31.98 23.71
C SER A 175 -2.10 31.81 24.23
N LYS A 176 -1.69 30.60 24.62
CA LYS A 176 -0.34 30.29 25.15
C LYS A 176 0.63 29.78 24.08
N LEU A 177 0.15 29.45 22.88
CA LEU A 177 0.96 28.87 21.80
C LEU A 177 2.11 29.77 21.38
N GLU A 178 1.90 31.08 21.25
CA GLU A 178 2.94 32.01 20.83
C GLU A 178 4.01 32.21 21.93
N SER A 179 3.61 32.27 23.20
CA SER A 179 4.54 32.34 24.34
C SER A 179 5.38 31.06 24.46
N LEU A 180 4.74 29.90 24.31
CA LEU A 180 5.42 28.61 24.28
C LEU A 180 6.41 28.52 23.10
N ALA A 181 6.01 28.98 21.91
CA ALA A 181 6.88 29.00 20.73
C ALA A 181 8.06 29.99 20.87
N SER A 182 7.90 31.04 21.67
CA SER A 182 8.95 32.03 21.91
C SER A 182 10.12 31.48 22.74
N MET A 183 9.95 30.34 23.42
CA MET A 183 11.02 29.70 24.16
C MET A 183 12.15 29.23 23.22
N SER A 184 13.40 29.51 23.59
CA SER A 184 14.58 29.09 22.82
C SER A 184 14.73 27.56 22.76
N ALA A 185 14.30 26.87 23.83
CA ALA A 185 14.32 25.42 23.95
C ALA A 185 13.34 24.72 22.98
N VAL A 186 12.26 25.40 22.60
CA VAL A 186 11.24 24.88 21.67
C VAL A 186 11.69 25.08 20.23
N LYS A 187 11.72 23.98 19.47
CA LYS A 187 12.09 23.92 18.05
C LYS A 187 10.87 23.93 17.14
N SER A 188 9.80 23.22 17.49
CA SER A 188 8.54 23.24 16.76
C SER A 188 7.36 22.83 17.64
N ILE A 189 6.17 23.28 17.28
CA ILE A 189 4.90 22.87 17.87
C ILE A 189 3.96 22.52 16.72
N ARG A 190 3.42 21.31 16.75
CA ARG A 190 2.48 20.81 15.74
C ARG A 190 1.31 20.11 16.42
N THR A 191 0.13 20.20 15.84
CA THR A 191 -1.05 19.47 16.32
C THR A 191 -0.80 17.96 16.28
N VAL A 192 -1.30 17.24 17.29
CA VAL A 192 -1.29 15.78 17.29
C VAL A 192 -2.34 15.28 16.31
N GLU A 193 -1.92 14.57 15.28
CA GLU A 193 -2.81 13.75 14.46
C GLU A 193 -3.06 12.42 15.20
N PRO A 194 -4.28 12.15 15.69
CA PRO A 194 -4.55 10.86 16.31
C PRO A 194 -4.42 9.74 15.28
N PRO A 195 -4.12 8.50 15.72
CA PRO A 195 -4.09 7.35 14.82
C PRO A 195 -5.44 7.25 14.10
N ARG A 196 -5.39 7.23 12.77
CA ARG A 196 -6.57 7.05 11.93
C ARG A 196 -6.95 5.58 11.96
N HIS A 197 -8.13 5.27 12.47
CA HIS A 197 -8.77 4.00 12.17
C HIS A 197 -9.31 4.11 10.74
N LYS A 198 -8.78 3.32 9.80
CA LYS A 198 -9.41 3.15 8.49
C LYS A 198 -10.68 2.30 8.74
N MET A 199 -11.83 2.94 8.90
CA MET A 199 -13.13 2.26 9.05
C MET A 199 -14.20 3.02 8.25
N GLY A 200 -14.80 2.32 7.28
CA GLY A 200 -15.82 2.76 6.33
C GLY A 200 -15.38 2.48 4.88
N LEU A 201 -16.35 2.20 3.99
CA LEU A 201 -16.20 1.87 2.54
C LEU A 201 -14.90 2.41 1.98
N ALA A 202 -13.87 1.56 2.03
CA ALA A 202 -12.50 1.97 1.82
C ALA A 202 -12.13 1.63 0.40
N TYR A 203 -12.39 2.54 -0.54
CA TYR A 203 -11.79 2.43 -1.86
C TYR A 203 -10.28 2.23 -1.70
N SER A 204 -9.77 1.13 -2.24
CA SER A 204 -8.35 0.82 -2.23
C SER A 204 -7.56 2.02 -2.76
N GLU A 205 -6.38 2.30 -2.21
CA GLU A 205 -5.49 3.37 -2.73
C GLU A 205 -5.21 3.17 -4.23
N GLY A 206 -5.29 1.92 -4.66
CA GLY A 206 -5.34 1.49 -6.04
C GLY A 206 -6.36 2.16 -6.92
N ASP A 207 -7.61 2.30 -6.47
CA ASP A 207 -8.68 2.93 -7.23
C ASP A 207 -8.34 4.37 -7.63
N TYR A 208 -7.68 5.09 -6.72
CA TYR A 208 -7.18 6.43 -6.96
C TYR A 208 -5.97 6.44 -7.90
N GLN A 209 -4.97 5.60 -7.65
CA GLN A 209 -3.73 5.60 -8.44
C GLN A 209 -3.96 5.13 -9.89
N LEU A 210 -4.90 4.21 -10.09
CA LEU A 210 -5.24 3.68 -11.39
C LEU A 210 -6.28 4.51 -12.14
N TYR A 211 -6.78 5.60 -11.53
CA TYR A 211 -7.91 6.38 -12.07
C TYR A 211 -9.12 5.49 -12.40
N ALA A 212 -9.33 4.40 -11.66
CA ALA A 212 -10.36 3.43 -11.96
C ALA A 212 -11.77 4.04 -11.74
N SER A 213 -11.90 4.95 -10.77
CA SER A 213 -13.10 5.80 -10.64
C SER A 213 -13.37 6.64 -11.89
N GLU A 214 -12.35 7.14 -12.59
CA GLU A 214 -12.52 7.89 -13.82
C GLU A 214 -12.96 6.97 -14.97
N LEU A 215 -12.37 5.78 -15.10
CA LEU A 215 -12.77 4.77 -16.08
C LEU A 215 -14.26 4.41 -15.91
N ARG A 216 -14.67 4.10 -14.67
CA ARG A 216 -16.06 3.78 -14.35
C ARG A 216 -17.00 4.95 -14.65
N ASN A 217 -16.66 6.16 -14.21
CA ASN A 217 -17.54 7.33 -14.37
C ASN A 217 -17.63 7.83 -15.81
N ARG A 218 -16.58 7.67 -16.62
CA ARG A 218 -16.54 8.19 -17.99
C ARG A 218 -17.00 7.18 -19.04
N LEU A 219 -16.65 5.91 -18.87
CA LEU A 219 -16.92 4.87 -19.86
C LEU A 219 -17.96 3.85 -19.40
N GLY A 220 -18.34 3.84 -18.11
CA GLY A 220 -19.28 2.86 -17.56
C GLY A 220 -18.69 1.46 -17.37
N TYR A 221 -17.37 1.29 -17.55
CA TYR A 221 -16.71 -0.01 -17.40
C TYR A 221 -16.44 -0.30 -15.93
N ALA A 222 -17.36 -1.04 -15.32
CA ALA A 222 -17.31 -1.46 -13.91
C ALA A 222 -17.12 -2.99 -13.73
N GLY A 223 -16.84 -3.73 -14.80
CA GLY A 223 -16.61 -5.19 -14.75
C GLY A 223 -17.83 -6.07 -15.05
N ALA A 224 -18.95 -5.51 -15.51
CA ALA A 224 -20.14 -6.28 -15.84
C ALA A 224 -19.84 -7.38 -16.90
N GLY A 225 -20.26 -8.62 -16.60
CA GLY A 225 -20.02 -9.78 -17.47
C GLY A 225 -18.64 -10.42 -17.32
N VAL A 226 -17.79 -9.92 -16.41
CA VAL A 226 -16.50 -10.51 -16.07
C VAL A 226 -16.65 -11.34 -14.80
N LYS A 227 -16.09 -12.56 -14.82
CA LYS A 227 -16.04 -13.47 -13.67
C LYS A 227 -14.60 -13.61 -13.20
N ILE A 228 -14.32 -13.15 -11.99
CA ILE A 228 -12.97 -13.07 -11.45
C ILE A 228 -12.82 -14.08 -10.30
N GLY A 229 -11.92 -15.04 -10.48
CA GLY A 229 -11.54 -16.02 -9.47
C GLY A 229 -10.29 -15.59 -8.71
N VAL A 230 -10.33 -15.68 -7.38
CA VAL A 230 -9.18 -15.44 -6.49
C VAL A 230 -8.77 -16.75 -5.84
N ILE A 231 -7.48 -17.07 -5.91
CA ILE A 231 -6.85 -18.16 -5.15
C ILE A 231 -5.91 -17.57 -4.10
N SER A 232 -6.14 -17.84 -2.82
CA SER A 232 -5.31 -17.33 -1.72
C SER A 232 -5.41 -18.23 -0.48
N ASP A 233 -4.84 -17.79 0.65
CA ASP A 233 -4.72 -18.53 1.91
C ASP A 233 -6.03 -18.63 2.74
N GLY A 234 -7.03 -17.79 2.43
CA GLY A 234 -8.29 -17.80 3.14
C GLY A 234 -9.19 -16.59 2.91
N VAL A 235 -10.39 -16.68 3.46
CA VAL A 235 -11.44 -15.65 3.38
C VAL A 235 -12.19 -15.48 4.71
N ASP A 236 -11.54 -15.69 5.85
CA ASP A 236 -12.22 -15.84 7.14
C ASP A 236 -13.20 -14.70 7.50
N THR A 237 -12.92 -13.48 7.03
CA THR A 237 -13.72 -12.28 7.28
C THR A 237 -14.62 -11.85 6.11
N TRP A 238 -14.77 -12.63 5.04
CA TRP A 238 -15.55 -12.23 3.86
C TRP A 238 -17.01 -11.88 4.19
N THR A 239 -17.64 -12.62 5.11
CA THR A 239 -19.03 -12.36 5.53
C THR A 239 -19.16 -11.03 6.27
N TRP A 240 -18.16 -10.70 7.10
CA TRP A 240 -18.09 -9.44 7.81
C TRP A 240 -17.86 -8.25 6.86
N ALA A 241 -17.01 -8.43 5.85
CA ALA A 241 -16.79 -7.43 4.79
C ALA A 241 -18.07 -7.20 3.97
N ARG A 242 -18.77 -8.29 3.59
CA ARG A 242 -20.08 -8.23 2.93
C ARG A 242 -21.13 -7.49 3.75
N ASP A 243 -21.25 -7.80 5.04
CA ASP A 243 -22.26 -7.19 5.92
C ASP A 243 -22.02 -5.68 6.12
N ARG A 244 -20.83 -5.19 5.76
CA ARG A 244 -20.45 -3.77 5.73
C ARG A 244 -20.53 -3.12 4.34
N GLY A 245 -20.84 -3.90 3.31
CA GLY A 245 -20.92 -3.45 1.92
C GLY A 245 -19.56 -3.33 1.22
N GLU A 246 -18.48 -3.90 1.78
CA GLU A 246 -17.14 -3.92 1.16
C GLU A 246 -16.98 -5.07 0.16
N LEU A 247 -17.85 -6.09 0.25
CA LEU A 247 -17.93 -7.20 -0.69
C LEU A 247 -19.36 -7.44 -1.15
N PRO A 248 -19.54 -7.96 -2.38
CA PRO A 248 -20.86 -8.18 -2.93
C PRO A 248 -21.55 -9.37 -2.25
N VAL A 249 -22.87 -9.29 -2.11
CA VAL A 249 -23.70 -10.36 -1.51
C VAL A 249 -23.68 -11.66 -2.31
N ASN A 250 -23.34 -11.59 -3.60
CA ASN A 250 -23.22 -12.71 -4.52
C ASN A 250 -21.77 -13.17 -4.73
N LEU A 251 -20.85 -12.89 -3.79
CA LEU A 251 -19.54 -13.54 -3.78
C LEU A 251 -19.69 -15.07 -3.69
N HIS A 252 -19.04 -15.79 -4.59
CA HIS A 252 -19.07 -17.25 -4.65
C HIS A 252 -17.82 -17.87 -4.02
N VAL A 253 -17.94 -18.44 -2.83
CA VAL A 253 -16.86 -19.19 -2.18
C VAL A 253 -16.97 -20.66 -2.57
N LEU A 254 -16.11 -21.13 -3.49
CA LEU A 254 -16.11 -22.51 -3.98
C LEU A 254 -15.49 -23.48 -2.95
N ARG A 255 -14.44 -23.02 -2.29
CA ARG A 255 -13.79 -23.71 -1.16
C ARG A 255 -13.22 -22.66 -0.23
N SER A 256 -13.53 -22.77 1.06
CA SER A 256 -12.90 -22.00 2.15
C SER A 256 -11.95 -22.91 2.93
N ALA A 257 -10.82 -22.36 3.38
CA ALA A 257 -9.74 -22.91 4.21
C ALA A 257 -9.78 -24.40 4.59
N TYR A 258 -8.68 -25.12 4.31
CA TYR A 258 -8.49 -26.51 4.76
C TYR A 258 -7.90 -26.60 6.18
N THR A 259 -6.91 -25.78 6.54
CA THR A 259 -6.09 -25.96 7.77
C THR A 259 -5.51 -24.67 8.37
N LEU A 260 -4.98 -23.75 7.57
CA LEU A 260 -4.25 -22.55 8.06
C LEU A 260 -5.18 -21.36 8.35
N GLY A 261 -6.27 -21.21 7.59
CA GLY A 261 -7.11 -20.01 7.64
C GLY A 261 -6.35 -18.77 7.14
N GLY A 262 -7.05 -17.66 6.98
CA GLY A 262 -6.45 -16.48 6.38
C GLY A 262 -7.48 -15.46 5.91
N ASP A 263 -6.97 -14.28 5.61
CA ASP A 263 -7.77 -13.14 5.12
C ASP A 263 -7.09 -12.42 3.95
N GLU A 264 -6.00 -12.97 3.38
CA GLU A 264 -5.37 -12.36 2.21
C GLU A 264 -6.34 -12.41 1.02
N GLY A 265 -7.11 -13.50 0.87
CA GLY A 265 -8.19 -13.61 -0.10
C GLY A 265 -9.32 -12.59 0.11
N THR A 266 -9.76 -12.34 1.36
CA THR A 266 -10.75 -11.29 1.65
C THR A 266 -10.24 -9.93 1.17
N ALA A 267 -8.99 -9.59 1.48
CA ALA A 267 -8.40 -8.31 1.10
C ALA A 267 -8.24 -8.18 -0.42
N MET A 268 -7.84 -9.24 -1.11
CA MET A 268 -7.77 -9.26 -2.58
C MET A 268 -9.15 -9.02 -3.21
N LEU A 269 -10.19 -9.68 -2.69
CA LEU A 269 -11.56 -9.54 -3.18
C LEU A 269 -12.10 -8.12 -2.97
N GLU A 270 -11.83 -7.49 -1.82
CA GLU A 270 -12.25 -6.10 -1.53
C GLU A 270 -11.65 -5.14 -2.57
N ILE A 271 -10.36 -5.31 -2.89
CA ILE A 271 -9.68 -4.49 -3.88
C ILE A 271 -10.29 -4.68 -5.28
N ILE A 272 -10.52 -5.93 -5.68
CA ILE A 272 -11.14 -6.22 -6.97
C ILE A 272 -12.54 -5.61 -7.02
N HIS A 273 -13.30 -5.68 -5.92
CA HIS A 273 -14.63 -5.09 -5.82
C HIS A 273 -14.59 -3.56 -5.94
N ASP A 274 -13.63 -2.89 -5.33
CA ASP A 274 -13.46 -1.44 -5.47
C ASP A 274 -13.19 -1.03 -6.92
N LEU A 275 -12.37 -1.80 -7.63
CA LEU A 275 -11.97 -1.51 -9.01
C LEU A 275 -13.07 -1.87 -10.01
N ALA A 276 -13.68 -3.04 -9.85
CA ALA A 276 -14.66 -3.66 -10.74
C ALA A 276 -15.91 -4.12 -9.97
N PRO A 277 -16.72 -3.19 -9.44
CA PRO A 277 -17.84 -3.51 -8.54
C PRO A 277 -18.99 -4.28 -9.21
N ALA A 278 -19.03 -4.31 -10.56
CA ALA A 278 -20.03 -5.06 -11.32
C ALA A 278 -19.52 -6.43 -11.79
N ALA A 279 -18.28 -6.82 -11.44
CA ALA A 279 -17.78 -8.17 -11.69
C ALA A 279 -18.40 -9.20 -10.74
N GLU A 280 -18.55 -10.43 -11.21
CA GLU A 280 -18.90 -11.57 -10.35
C GLU A 280 -17.61 -12.12 -9.74
N LEU A 281 -17.56 -12.19 -8.42
CA LEU A 281 -16.37 -12.60 -7.69
C LEU A 281 -16.49 -14.04 -7.21
N TYR A 282 -15.40 -14.79 -7.36
CA TYR A 282 -15.24 -16.16 -6.94
C TYR A 282 -13.98 -16.29 -6.08
N PHE A 283 -14.03 -17.18 -5.10
CA PHE A 283 -12.88 -17.52 -4.25
C PHE A 283 -12.67 -19.04 -4.17
N HIS A 284 -11.41 -19.44 -4.15
CA HIS A 284 -10.99 -20.79 -3.81
C HIS A 284 -9.71 -20.75 -2.93
N ASP A 285 -9.67 -21.58 -1.89
CA ASP A 285 -8.46 -21.78 -1.07
C ASP A 285 -7.30 -22.39 -1.89
N CYS A 286 -6.05 -22.06 -1.58
CA CYS A 286 -4.89 -22.55 -2.33
C CYS A 286 -4.62 -24.06 -2.20
N GLY A 287 -5.20 -24.73 -1.20
CA GLY A 287 -4.86 -26.11 -0.89
C GLY A 287 -3.50 -26.25 -0.20
N ASN A 288 -3.12 -27.49 0.12
CA ASN A 288 -1.91 -27.81 0.88
C ASN A 288 -0.74 -28.25 -0.01
N ASP A 289 -0.98 -28.49 -1.30
CA ASP A 289 0.01 -28.96 -2.25
C ASP A 289 -0.29 -28.48 -3.68
N ILE A 290 0.70 -28.65 -4.57
CA ILE A 290 0.65 -28.21 -5.97
C ILE A 290 -0.49 -28.86 -6.78
N LEU A 291 -0.96 -30.06 -6.39
CA LEU A 291 -2.05 -30.74 -7.08
C LEU A 291 -3.40 -30.19 -6.65
N GLU A 292 -3.58 -29.93 -5.34
CA GLU A 292 -4.76 -29.21 -4.85
C GLU A 292 -4.83 -27.79 -5.42
N PHE A 293 -3.70 -27.12 -5.61
CA PHE A 293 -3.64 -25.81 -6.26
C PHE A 293 -4.08 -25.87 -7.72
N ASN A 294 -3.59 -26.83 -8.49
CA ASN A 294 -4.07 -27.05 -9.87
C ASN A 294 -5.58 -27.34 -9.89
N ALA A 295 -6.10 -28.13 -8.95
CA ALA A 295 -7.53 -28.38 -8.83
C ALA A 295 -8.33 -27.11 -8.49
N ALA A 296 -7.76 -26.15 -7.76
CA ALA A 296 -8.36 -24.86 -7.49
C ALA A 296 -8.53 -24.03 -8.78
N ILE A 297 -7.50 -24.04 -9.64
CA ILE A 297 -7.54 -23.39 -10.96
C ILE A 297 -8.64 -24.01 -11.81
N ASP A 298 -8.67 -25.34 -11.91
CA ASP A 298 -9.70 -26.07 -12.66
C ASP A 298 -11.12 -25.76 -12.15
N ALA A 299 -11.33 -25.68 -10.83
CA ALA A 299 -12.61 -25.36 -10.24
C ALA A 299 -13.10 -23.95 -10.62
N LEU A 300 -12.20 -22.96 -10.62
CA LEU A 300 -12.53 -21.59 -11.02
C LEU A 300 -12.82 -21.48 -12.52
N VAL A 301 -12.08 -22.21 -13.37
CA VAL A 301 -12.36 -22.32 -14.81
C VAL A 301 -13.73 -22.96 -15.05
N ALA A 302 -14.04 -24.06 -14.35
CA ALA A 302 -15.32 -24.73 -14.43
C ALA A 302 -16.50 -23.86 -13.96
N ALA A 303 -16.25 -22.96 -13.00
CA ALA A 303 -17.22 -21.94 -12.58
C ALA A 303 -17.42 -20.81 -13.63
N GLY A 304 -16.61 -20.79 -14.68
CA GLY A 304 -16.65 -19.83 -15.78
C GLY A 304 -15.84 -18.56 -15.52
N CYS A 305 -14.89 -18.58 -14.57
CA CYS A 305 -13.99 -17.44 -14.37
C CYS A 305 -13.14 -17.21 -15.62
N ASN A 306 -13.14 -15.98 -16.12
CA ASN A 306 -12.34 -15.56 -17.27
C ASN A 306 -11.11 -14.74 -16.87
N VAL A 307 -11.03 -14.34 -15.60
CA VAL A 307 -9.81 -13.83 -14.97
C VAL A 307 -9.57 -14.65 -13.71
N ILE A 308 -8.37 -15.18 -13.55
CA ILE A 308 -7.93 -15.86 -12.33
C ILE A 308 -6.70 -15.12 -11.80
N VAL A 309 -6.70 -14.87 -10.49
CA VAL A 309 -5.57 -14.24 -9.80
C VAL A 309 -5.18 -15.03 -8.56
N ASP A 310 -3.88 -15.19 -8.34
CA ASP A 310 -3.33 -15.80 -7.12
C ASP A 310 -2.19 -14.97 -6.53
N ASP A 311 -1.92 -15.19 -5.24
CA ASP A 311 -0.75 -14.68 -4.53
C ASP A 311 0.13 -15.80 -3.94
N ILE A 312 0.09 -16.98 -4.56
CA ILE A 312 0.68 -18.20 -4.01
C ILE A 312 2.03 -18.50 -4.66
N GLY A 313 3.06 -18.54 -3.83
CA GLY A 313 4.41 -18.97 -4.24
C GLY A 313 4.67 -20.43 -3.89
N TRP A 314 5.11 -21.22 -4.86
CA TRP A 314 5.60 -22.59 -4.67
C TRP A 314 7.12 -22.62 -4.71
N PRO A 315 7.81 -22.51 -3.56
CA PRO A 315 9.25 -22.28 -3.54
C PRO A 315 10.07 -23.46 -4.07
N CYS A 316 9.48 -24.65 -4.15
CA CYS A 316 10.12 -25.85 -4.66
C CYS A 316 9.77 -26.17 -6.13
N GLU A 317 9.01 -25.32 -6.83
CA GLU A 317 8.87 -25.46 -8.29
C GLU A 317 10.23 -25.19 -8.97
N PRO A 318 10.52 -25.81 -10.13
CA PRO A 318 11.81 -25.69 -10.78
C PRO A 318 12.13 -24.24 -11.20
N PHE A 319 13.35 -23.77 -10.95
CA PHE A 319 13.76 -22.40 -11.31
C PHE A 319 14.17 -22.26 -12.78
N PHE A 320 14.63 -23.36 -13.37
CA PHE A 320 15.25 -23.38 -14.71
C PHE A 320 14.41 -24.13 -15.76
N ALA A 321 13.20 -24.56 -15.40
CA ALA A 321 12.27 -25.25 -16.28
C ALA A 321 10.83 -25.06 -15.78
N ASP A 322 9.85 -25.32 -16.63
CA ASP A 322 8.45 -25.29 -16.22
C ASP A 322 8.14 -26.52 -15.34
N GLY A 323 7.72 -26.27 -14.10
CA GLY A 323 7.21 -27.29 -13.19
C GLY A 323 5.74 -27.67 -13.42
N VAL A 324 5.20 -28.46 -12.51
CA VAL A 324 3.84 -29.03 -12.64
C VAL A 324 2.78 -27.92 -12.63
N VAL A 325 2.98 -26.86 -11.86
CA VAL A 325 2.03 -25.74 -11.79
C VAL A 325 2.13 -24.90 -13.07
N ALA A 326 3.33 -24.56 -13.51
CA ALA A 326 3.55 -23.76 -14.73
C ALA A 326 3.01 -24.45 -15.99
N GLN A 327 3.23 -25.75 -16.12
CA GLN A 327 2.69 -26.55 -17.22
C GLN A 327 1.15 -26.63 -17.18
N HIS A 328 0.58 -26.78 -15.99
CA HIS A 328 -0.87 -26.81 -15.82
C HIS A 328 -1.51 -25.47 -16.21
N VAL A 329 -0.98 -24.35 -15.72
CA VAL A 329 -1.45 -23.00 -16.10
C VAL A 329 -1.34 -22.79 -17.62
N SER A 330 -0.23 -23.20 -18.25
CA SER A 330 -0.05 -23.12 -19.70
C SER A 330 -1.10 -23.93 -20.48
N ASN A 331 -1.46 -25.10 -19.99
CA ASN A 331 -2.52 -25.93 -20.58
C ASN A 331 -3.90 -25.29 -20.42
N VAL A 332 -4.21 -24.73 -19.25
CA VAL A 332 -5.48 -24.05 -18.98
C VAL A 332 -5.64 -22.83 -19.89
N ILE A 333 -4.61 -21.99 -20.02
CA ILE A 333 -4.65 -20.77 -20.87
C ILE A 333 -4.72 -21.13 -22.36
N SER A 334 -4.08 -22.21 -22.80
CA SER A 334 -4.12 -22.62 -24.21
C SER A 334 -5.45 -23.24 -24.65
N THR A 335 -6.24 -23.75 -23.69
CA THR A 335 -7.52 -24.44 -23.95
C THR A 335 -8.74 -23.59 -23.58
N ASN A 336 -8.58 -22.54 -22.80
CA ASN A 336 -9.65 -21.67 -22.32
C ASN A 336 -9.35 -20.20 -22.64
N GLN A 337 -10.39 -19.41 -22.89
CA GLN A 337 -10.25 -17.94 -23.05
C GLN A 337 -10.20 -17.25 -21.69
N ILE A 338 -9.11 -17.49 -20.95
CA ILE A 338 -8.90 -16.90 -19.64
C ILE A 338 -7.63 -16.06 -19.59
N ILE A 339 -7.59 -15.18 -18.61
CA ILE A 339 -6.39 -14.46 -18.20
C ILE A 339 -5.98 -14.98 -16.82
N TYR A 340 -4.70 -15.28 -16.66
CA TYR A 340 -4.14 -15.72 -15.40
C TYR A 340 -3.09 -14.71 -14.91
N VAL A 341 -3.17 -14.31 -13.64
CA VAL A 341 -2.28 -13.33 -13.00
C VAL A 341 -1.76 -13.91 -11.69
N SER A 342 -0.44 -13.97 -11.51
CA SER A 342 0.16 -14.42 -10.25
C SER A 342 1.08 -13.37 -9.66
N ALA A 343 1.28 -13.40 -8.35
CA ALA A 343 2.24 -12.55 -7.66
C ALA A 343 3.69 -12.93 -8.00
N ALA A 344 4.55 -11.92 -8.22
CA ALA A 344 5.96 -12.14 -8.51
C ALA A 344 6.81 -12.55 -7.29
N GLY A 345 6.23 -12.61 -6.09
CA GLY A 345 6.93 -12.81 -4.82
C GLY A 345 7.44 -11.52 -4.17
N ASN A 346 7.85 -11.61 -2.90
CA ASN A 346 8.27 -10.46 -2.08
C ASN A 346 9.74 -10.56 -1.64
N ASP A 347 10.48 -11.52 -2.18
CA ASP A 347 11.84 -11.83 -1.75
C ASP A 347 12.87 -10.86 -2.34
N ALA A 348 12.54 -10.16 -3.44
CA ALA A 348 13.37 -9.11 -4.03
C ALA A 348 14.87 -9.49 -4.14
N GLN A 349 15.74 -8.87 -3.33
CA GLN A 349 17.19 -9.12 -3.31
C GLN A 349 17.62 -10.15 -2.25
N ILE A 350 16.68 -10.90 -1.67
CA ILE A 350 16.92 -11.97 -0.70
C ILE A 350 17.18 -13.28 -1.46
N HIS A 351 18.22 -13.29 -2.28
CA HIS A 351 18.67 -14.48 -3.01
C HIS A 351 20.16 -14.40 -3.32
N TYR A 352 20.73 -15.54 -3.70
CA TYR A 352 22.04 -15.62 -4.34
C TYR A 352 21.88 -16.36 -5.67
N GLN A 353 22.50 -15.85 -6.72
CA GLN A 353 22.62 -16.52 -8.01
C GLN A 353 24.04 -16.31 -8.54
N GLY A 354 24.69 -17.40 -8.96
CA GLY A 354 26.03 -17.34 -9.54
C GLY A 354 26.39 -18.66 -10.21
N ASP A 355 27.29 -18.57 -11.20
CA ASP A 355 27.96 -19.74 -11.74
C ASP A 355 28.93 -20.32 -10.71
N PHE A 356 29.19 -21.63 -10.79
CA PHE A 356 30.18 -22.26 -9.93
C PHE A 356 31.56 -21.61 -10.14
N TYR A 357 32.03 -20.95 -9.09
CA TYR A 357 33.38 -20.42 -8.98
C TYR A 357 34.16 -21.24 -7.97
N GLN A 358 35.27 -21.83 -8.39
CA GLN A 358 36.07 -22.70 -7.53
C GLN A 358 36.88 -21.89 -6.51
N ASP A 359 36.75 -22.24 -5.24
CA ASP A 359 37.60 -21.71 -4.17
C ASP A 359 39.07 -22.14 -4.36
N ILE A 360 39.99 -21.19 -4.19
CA ILE A 360 41.44 -21.40 -4.40
C ILE A 360 42.05 -22.24 -3.28
N ALA A 361 41.61 -22.05 -2.04
CA ALA A 361 42.10 -22.75 -0.86
C ALA A 361 41.43 -24.13 -0.70
N TYR A 362 40.19 -24.28 -1.17
CA TYR A 362 39.39 -25.50 -1.04
C TYR A 362 38.80 -25.94 -2.40
N PRO A 363 39.58 -26.65 -3.24
CA PRO A 363 39.09 -27.15 -4.52
C PRO A 363 37.79 -27.98 -4.38
N GLY A 364 36.83 -27.71 -5.26
CA GLY A 364 35.49 -28.32 -5.22
C GLY A 364 34.46 -27.56 -4.39
N TYR A 365 34.86 -26.54 -3.63
CA TYR A 365 33.92 -25.62 -2.99
C TYR A 365 33.61 -24.44 -3.88
N HIS A 366 32.38 -23.94 -3.74
CA HIS A 366 31.97 -22.72 -4.37
C HIS A 366 32.38 -21.51 -3.53
N ASP A 367 33.16 -20.60 -4.11
CA ASP A 367 33.43 -19.28 -3.55
C ASP A 367 32.31 -18.32 -3.98
N PHE A 368 31.42 -18.01 -3.03
CA PHE A 368 30.28 -17.11 -3.20
C PHE A 368 30.70 -15.66 -3.45
N SER A 369 31.94 -15.28 -3.14
CA SER A 369 32.51 -13.97 -3.43
C SER A 369 33.12 -13.87 -4.84
N GLN A 370 33.20 -14.98 -5.57
CA GLN A 370 33.81 -15.05 -6.91
C GLN A 370 35.26 -14.51 -6.95
N GLY A 371 36.04 -14.79 -5.93
CA GLY A 371 37.41 -14.30 -5.77
C GLY A 371 37.52 -12.81 -5.43
N GLN A 372 36.42 -12.13 -5.12
CA GLN A 372 36.41 -10.68 -4.83
C GLN A 372 36.63 -10.37 -3.34
N SER A 373 36.52 -11.37 -2.46
CA SER A 373 36.71 -11.22 -1.02
C SER A 373 37.55 -12.36 -0.44
N GLY A 374 38.17 -12.13 0.72
CA GLY A 374 38.76 -13.19 1.54
C GLY A 374 37.71 -13.99 2.34
N THR A 375 36.42 -13.75 2.09
CA THR A 375 35.29 -14.40 2.76
C THR A 375 34.45 -15.15 1.71
N PRO A 376 34.79 -16.41 1.40
CA PRO A 376 34.17 -17.14 0.29
C PRO A 376 32.76 -17.66 0.61
N ASP A 377 32.33 -17.65 1.86
CA ASP A 377 31.02 -18.19 2.27
C ASP A 377 29.87 -17.21 2.05
N LEU A 378 28.65 -17.76 1.96
CA LEU A 378 27.42 -16.98 2.04
C LEU A 378 26.99 -16.80 3.50
N TYR A 379 26.94 -15.56 3.97
CA TYR A 379 26.58 -15.23 5.34
C TYR A 379 25.11 -14.85 5.47
N ALA A 380 24.42 -15.46 6.43
CA ALA A 380 23.06 -15.07 6.80
C ALA A 380 22.99 -14.73 8.30
N LEU A 381 22.40 -13.59 8.62
CA LEU A 381 22.16 -13.19 10.01
C LEU A 381 20.88 -13.86 10.51
N VAL A 382 21.01 -14.76 11.48
CA VAL A 382 19.87 -15.37 12.18
C VAL A 382 19.82 -14.81 13.60
N PRO A 383 18.85 -13.95 13.94
CA PRO A 383 18.66 -13.47 15.30
C PRO A 383 18.39 -14.61 16.30
N ASP A 384 18.54 -14.33 17.60
CA ASP A 384 18.21 -15.32 18.63
C ASP A 384 16.75 -15.76 18.53
N GLY A 385 16.53 -17.08 18.55
CA GLY A 385 15.22 -17.70 18.27
C GLY A 385 14.75 -17.62 16.81
N GLY A 386 15.58 -17.11 15.89
CA GLY A 386 15.28 -17.03 14.47
C GLY A 386 15.38 -18.37 13.75
N THR A 387 14.83 -18.44 12.55
CA THR A 387 14.95 -19.60 11.66
C THR A 387 15.24 -19.11 10.25
N ILE A 388 16.11 -19.82 9.53
CA ILE A 388 16.34 -19.62 8.10
C ILE A 388 15.79 -20.80 7.32
N LYS A 389 15.09 -20.51 6.22
CA LYS A 389 14.68 -21.51 5.23
C LYS A 389 15.29 -21.12 3.89
N GLY A 390 16.24 -21.91 3.42
CA GLY A 390 16.83 -21.77 2.09
C GLY A 390 16.21 -22.79 1.14
N VAL A 391 16.00 -22.39 -0.11
CA VAL A 391 15.70 -23.32 -1.21
C VAL A 391 16.81 -23.18 -2.25
N LEU A 392 17.33 -24.32 -2.67
CA LEU A 392 18.53 -24.43 -3.51
C LEU A 392 18.18 -25.23 -4.75
N GLN A 393 18.58 -24.73 -5.91
CA GLN A 393 18.44 -25.41 -7.19
C GLN A 393 19.62 -25.08 -8.09
N TRP A 394 19.91 -25.99 -9.01
CA TRP A 394 20.97 -25.88 -10.00
C TRP A 394 20.35 -25.89 -11.40
N ASN A 395 21.04 -25.31 -12.38
CA ASN A 395 20.59 -25.23 -13.78
C ASN A 395 20.71 -26.56 -14.55
N ASP A 396 20.83 -27.66 -13.82
CA ASP A 396 20.80 -29.02 -14.32
C ASP A 396 19.43 -29.37 -14.95
N PRO A 397 19.41 -30.23 -15.99
CA PRO A 397 18.16 -30.73 -16.53
C PRO A 397 17.30 -31.41 -15.46
N LEU A 398 16.04 -30.98 -15.36
CA LEU A 398 15.05 -31.55 -14.46
C LEU A 398 14.91 -33.07 -14.71
N LEU A 399 15.02 -33.88 -13.66
CA LEU A 399 14.99 -35.36 -13.69
C LEU A 399 16.12 -36.05 -14.46
N GLY A 400 17.10 -35.30 -14.99
CA GLY A 400 18.17 -35.84 -15.84
C GLY A 400 19.57 -35.80 -15.22
N SER A 401 19.77 -35.06 -14.13
CA SER A 401 21.09 -34.91 -13.51
C SER A 401 21.34 -35.93 -12.40
N SER A 402 22.57 -36.44 -12.36
CA SER A 402 23.12 -37.30 -11.30
C SER A 402 24.21 -36.59 -10.49
N ASN A 403 24.29 -35.26 -10.59
CA ASN A 403 25.27 -34.47 -9.86
C ASN A 403 24.90 -34.43 -8.36
N ASP A 404 25.88 -34.70 -7.51
CA ASP A 404 25.73 -34.71 -6.05
C ASP A 404 26.28 -33.40 -5.47
N TYR A 405 25.40 -32.41 -5.33
CA TYR A 405 25.74 -31.14 -4.69
C TYR A 405 25.44 -31.20 -3.19
N CYS A 406 26.43 -30.84 -2.39
CA CYS A 406 26.30 -30.73 -0.94
C CYS A 406 26.35 -29.27 -0.49
N VAL A 407 25.44 -28.87 0.41
CA VAL A 407 25.56 -27.61 1.14
C VAL A 407 26.01 -27.90 2.56
N ARG A 408 27.01 -27.15 3.03
CA ARG A 408 27.49 -27.20 4.41
C ARG A 408 27.05 -25.94 5.15
N LEU A 409 26.45 -26.14 6.31
CA LEU A 409 26.04 -25.07 7.23
C LEU A 409 26.96 -25.16 8.46
N PHE A 410 27.51 -24.03 8.88
CA PHE A 410 28.44 -23.93 10.00
C PHE A 410 27.95 -22.93 11.04
#